data_AF-A0A8T4TTN9-F1
#
_entry.id   AF-A0A8T4TTN9-F1
#
_cell.length_a   1.000
_cell.length_b   1.000
_cell.length_c   1.000
_cell.angle_alpha   90.00
_cell.angle_beta   90.00
_cell.angle_gamma   90.00
#
_symmetry.space_group_name_H-M   'P 1'
#
loop_
_entity.id
_entity.type
_entity.pdbx_description
1 polymer ?
#
loop_
_entity_poly.entity_id
_entity_poly.type
_entity_poly.pdbx_seq_one_letter_code
_entity_poly.pdbx_strand_id
1 'polypeptide(L)'
;MKKAQTEMMGLVILVLLIVIAAIFAIRFMFFNQEDSFPELKLQLQADNLRNALLNLNIEDKVFSDIVLQCCESNCDFFKVEVPKLIEYSLPSQKYELELSKGPQNCYKTDKTCIKKVVSSSNIQKNTDNYNLVISLCY
;
A
#
# COMPACT_ATOMS: atom_id res chain seq x y z
N MET A 1 -35.73 -46.86 -34.79
CA MET A 1 -35.44 -45.43 -35.06
C MET A 1 -35.53 -44.54 -33.81
N LYS A 2 -36.58 -44.66 -32.96
CA LYS A 2 -36.72 -43.81 -31.76
C LYS A 2 -35.61 -43.98 -30.70
N LYS A 3 -35.06 -45.19 -30.52
CA LYS A 3 -34.01 -45.48 -29.52
C LYS A 3 -32.67 -44.78 -29.83
N ALA A 4 -32.26 -44.75 -31.10
CA ALA A 4 -31.04 -44.08 -31.53
C ALA A 4 -31.13 -42.55 -31.38
N GLN A 5 -32.33 -41.98 -31.58
CA GLN A 5 -32.57 -40.54 -31.35
C GLN A 5 -32.45 -40.17 -29.87
N THR A 6 -32.93 -41.03 -28.96
CA THR A 6 -32.81 -40.81 -27.52
C THR A 6 -31.36 -40.87 -27.03
N GLU A 7 -30.56 -41.81 -27.56
CA GLU A 7 -29.12 -41.92 -27.23
C GLU A 7 -28.33 -40.71 -27.75
N MET A 8 -28.62 -40.26 -28.97
CA MET A 8 -28.00 -39.07 -29.55
C MET A 8 -28.35 -37.79 -28.76
N MET A 9 -29.61 -37.68 -28.31
CA MET A 9 -30.06 -36.55 -27.51
C MET A 9 -29.39 -36.51 -26.13
N GLY A 10 -29.17 -37.67 -25.50
CA GLY A 10 -28.41 -37.76 -24.25
C GLY A 10 -26.96 -37.32 -24.40
N LEU A 11 -26.31 -37.72 -25.50
CA LEU A 11 -24.93 -37.32 -25.79
C LEU A 11 -24.81 -35.80 -26.01
N VAL A 12 -25.75 -35.20 -26.74
CA VAL A 12 -25.78 -33.76 -26.97
C VAL A 12 -25.92 -32.98 -25.66
N ILE A 13 -26.81 -33.43 -24.76
CA ILE A 13 -26.98 -32.80 -23.44
C ILE A 13 -25.69 -32.89 -22.63
N LEU A 14 -25.04 -34.06 -22.63
CA LEU A 14 -23.79 -34.27 -21.90
C LEU A 14 -22.67 -33.35 -22.41
N VAL A 15 -22.52 -33.23 -23.73
CA VAL A 15 -21.54 -32.31 -24.34
C VAL A 15 -21.82 -30.86 -23.94
N LEU A 16 -23.09 -30.45 -23.96
CA LEU A 16 -23.49 -29.09 -23.56
C LEU A 16 -23.16 -28.80 -22.09
N LEU A 17 -23.38 -29.78 -21.20
CA LEU A 17 -23.00 -29.67 -19.78
C LEU A 17 -21.49 -29.54 -19.59
N ILE A 18 -20.68 -30.30 -20.35
CA ILE A 18 -19.21 -30.19 -20.31
C ILE A 18 -18.76 -28.80 -20.76
N VAL A 19 -19.33 -28.27 -21.84
CA VAL A 19 -18.98 -26.92 -22.34
C VAL A 19 -19.31 -25.86 -21.30
N ILE A 20 -20.49 -25.94 -20.66
CA ILE A 20 -20.87 -25.02 -19.59
C ILE A 20 -19.91 -25.13 -18.40
N ALA A 21 -19.60 -26.35 -17.95
CA ALA A 21 -18.65 -26.58 -16.86
C ALA A 21 -17.25 -26.05 -17.18
N ALA A 22 -16.78 -26.22 -18.43
CA ALA A 22 -15.50 -25.68 -18.89
C ALA A 22 -15.49 -24.15 -18.89
N ILE A 23 -16.58 -23.50 -19.33
CA ILE A 23 -16.70 -22.03 -19.28
C ILE A 23 -16.65 -21.54 -17.83
N PHE A 24 -17.34 -22.20 -16.90
CA PHE A 24 -17.26 -21.86 -15.48
C PHE A 24 -15.86 -22.10 -14.91
N ALA A 25 -15.22 -23.23 -15.22
CA ALA A 25 -13.87 -23.54 -14.77
C ALA A 25 -12.83 -22.51 -15.27
N ILE A 26 -12.91 -22.13 -16.55
CA ILE A 26 -12.09 -21.05 -17.13
C ILE A 26 -12.37 -19.74 -16.37
N ARG A 27 -13.65 -19.38 -16.17
CA ARG A 27 -13.98 -18.18 -15.41
C ARG A 27 -13.37 -18.18 -14.01
N PHE A 28 -13.48 -19.28 -13.26
CA PHE A 28 -12.90 -19.37 -11.91
C PHE A 28 -11.37 -19.39 -11.89
N MET A 29 -10.73 -19.96 -12.92
CA MET A 29 -9.26 -20.00 -13.02
C MET A 29 -8.67 -18.63 -13.39
N PHE A 30 -9.34 -17.88 -14.27
CA PHE A 30 -8.81 -16.61 -14.78
C PHE A 30 -9.32 -15.36 -14.06
N PHE A 31 -10.54 -15.34 -13.51
CA PHE A 31 -11.08 -14.16 -12.83
C PHE A 31 -10.69 -14.04 -11.34
N ASN A 32 -10.02 -15.04 -10.77
CA ASN A 32 -9.42 -14.93 -9.43
C ASN A 32 -8.00 -14.32 -9.45
N GLN A 33 -7.58 -13.71 -10.57
CA GLN A 33 -6.31 -12.97 -10.70
C GLN A 33 -6.48 -11.44 -10.63
N GLU A 34 -7.62 -10.92 -10.16
CA GLU A 34 -7.68 -9.57 -9.60
C GLU A 34 -6.99 -9.63 -8.22
N ASP A 35 -5.80 -9.12 -7.91
CA ASP A 35 -4.88 -8.16 -8.51
C ASP A 35 -3.48 -8.80 -8.60
N SER A 36 -2.83 -8.79 -9.75
CA SER A 36 -1.51 -9.44 -9.87
C SER A 36 -0.36 -8.72 -9.14
N PHE A 37 -0.55 -7.51 -8.58
CA PHE A 37 0.50 -6.83 -7.80
C PHE A 37 -0.02 -5.84 -6.73
N PRO A 38 -0.81 -6.28 -5.72
CA PRO A 38 -1.27 -5.40 -4.65
C PRO A 38 -0.10 -4.74 -3.90
N GLU A 39 1.00 -5.49 -3.71
CA GLU A 39 2.22 -4.98 -3.09
C GLU A 39 2.89 -3.87 -3.92
N LEU A 40 2.93 -4.01 -5.26
CA LEU A 40 3.50 -2.98 -6.14
C LEU A 40 2.67 -1.70 -6.10
N LYS A 41 1.35 -1.82 -6.13
CA LYS A 41 0.43 -0.69 -6.02
C LYS A 41 0.63 0.05 -4.69
N LEU A 42 0.72 -0.70 -3.58
CA LEU A 42 1.00 -0.14 -2.26
C LEU A 42 2.38 0.50 -2.19
N GLN A 43 3.40 -0.12 -2.79
CA GLN A 43 4.75 0.45 -2.87
C GLN A 43 4.73 1.81 -3.59
N LEU A 44 4.06 1.88 -4.74
CA LEU A 44 3.91 3.13 -5.49
C LEU A 44 3.16 4.20 -4.67
N GLN A 45 2.13 3.81 -3.92
CA GLN A 45 1.43 4.73 -3.02
C GLN A 45 2.34 5.23 -1.89
N ALA A 46 3.14 4.34 -1.28
CA ALA A 46 4.09 4.71 -0.24
C ALA A 46 5.17 5.69 -0.76
N ASP A 47 5.74 5.40 -1.94
CA ASP A 47 6.75 6.24 -2.58
C ASP A 47 6.20 7.60 -3.00
N ASN A 48 4.99 7.63 -3.56
CA ASN A 48 4.33 8.88 -3.93
C ASN A 48 3.96 9.72 -2.71
N LEU A 49 3.46 9.10 -1.63
CA LEU A 49 3.18 9.78 -0.37
C LEU A 49 4.46 10.38 0.23
N ARG A 50 5.54 9.59 0.29
CA ARG A 50 6.84 10.06 0.78
C ARG A 50 7.32 11.25 -0.04
N ASN A 51 7.30 11.14 -1.37
CA ASN A 51 7.70 12.22 -2.25
C ASN A 51 6.82 13.46 -2.08
N ALA A 52 5.51 13.29 -1.94
CA ALA A 52 4.58 14.40 -1.71
C ALA A 52 4.88 15.11 -0.39
N LEU A 53 5.09 14.37 0.70
CA LEU A 53 5.42 14.93 2.01
C LEU A 53 6.73 15.71 1.97
N LEU A 54 7.79 15.15 1.39
CA LEU A 54 9.11 15.81 1.34
C LEU A 54 9.10 17.11 0.53
N ASN A 55 8.20 17.24 -0.44
CA ASN A 55 8.05 18.44 -1.27
C ASN A 55 6.94 19.38 -0.77
N LEU A 56 6.27 19.04 0.35
CA LEU A 56 5.22 19.86 0.92
C LEU A 56 5.81 21.05 1.67
N ASN A 57 5.19 22.21 1.49
CA ASN A 57 5.40 23.36 2.36
C ASN A 57 4.21 23.48 3.30
N ILE A 58 4.46 23.52 4.60
CA ILE A 58 3.43 23.74 5.61
C ILE A 58 3.76 25.03 6.35
N GLU A 59 2.85 26.01 6.29
CA GLU A 59 3.00 27.31 6.96
C GLU A 59 4.38 27.94 6.70
N ASP A 60 4.74 28.04 5.42
CA ASP A 60 6.01 28.61 4.93
C ASP A 60 7.29 27.85 5.33
N LYS A 61 7.17 26.67 5.93
CA LYS A 61 8.29 25.76 6.21
C LYS A 61 8.29 24.59 5.24
N VAL A 62 9.47 24.28 4.72
CA VAL A 62 9.67 23.04 3.96
C VAL A 62 9.57 21.86 4.93
N PHE A 63 8.92 20.77 4.51
CA PHE A 63 8.72 19.60 5.36
C PHE A 63 10.02 19.04 5.97
N SER A 64 11.13 19.12 5.23
CA SER A 64 12.45 18.74 5.75
C SER A 64 12.83 19.50 7.02
N ASP A 65 12.57 20.81 7.10
CA ASP A 65 12.82 21.62 8.30
C ASP A 65 11.92 21.22 9.48
N ILE A 66 10.70 20.76 9.20
CA ILE A 66 9.78 20.23 10.22
C ILE A 66 10.29 18.91 10.79
N VAL A 67 10.80 18.03 9.92
CA VAL A 67 11.46 16.77 10.32
C VAL A 67 12.65 17.04 11.24
N LEU A 68 13.48 18.03 10.87
CA LEU A 68 14.65 18.44 11.64
C LEU A 68 14.25 18.96 13.03
N GLN A 69 13.27 19.86 13.08
CA GLN A 69 12.75 20.42 14.34
C GLN A 69 12.21 19.35 15.28
N CYS A 70 11.53 18.32 14.75
CA CYS A 70 11.01 17.21 15.55
C CYS A 70 12.14 16.43 16.26
N CYS A 71 13.26 16.19 15.60
CA CYS A 71 14.38 15.47 16.19
C CYS A 71 15.22 16.31 17.18
N GLU A 72 15.25 17.64 17.01
CA GLU A 72 16.13 18.52 17.79
C GLU A 72 15.45 19.16 19.00
N SER A 73 14.15 19.44 18.94
CA SER A 73 13.49 20.31 19.92
C SER A 73 12.08 19.85 20.29
N ASN A 74 11.12 20.07 19.40
CA ASN A 74 9.71 19.79 19.64
C ASN A 74 9.12 19.06 18.43
N CYS A 75 8.51 17.90 18.69
CA CYS A 75 7.85 17.08 17.69
C CYS A 75 6.32 17.18 17.74
N ASP A 76 5.72 18.07 18.54
CA ASP A 76 4.26 18.19 18.73
C ASP A 76 3.54 18.47 17.41
N PHE A 77 4.03 19.42 16.62
CA PHE A 77 3.47 19.71 15.31
C PHE A 77 3.52 18.48 14.40
N PHE A 78 4.69 17.84 14.33
CA PHE A 78 4.89 16.65 13.49
C PHE A 78 3.98 15.50 13.91
N LYS A 79 3.82 15.27 15.21
CA LYS A 79 2.96 14.24 15.82
C LYS A 79 1.48 14.43 15.54
N VAL A 80 1.04 15.65 15.27
CA VAL A 80 -0.38 15.96 15.07
C VAL A 80 -0.70 16.14 13.60
N GLU A 81 0.06 16.97 12.89
CA GLU A 81 -0.29 17.37 11.52
C GLU A 81 0.16 16.34 10.47
N VAL A 82 1.32 15.70 10.64
CA VAL A 82 1.79 14.71 9.65
C VAL A 82 0.89 13.46 9.61
N PRO A 83 0.48 12.87 10.76
CA PRO A 83 -0.55 11.83 10.77
C PRO A 83 -1.85 12.23 10.07
N LYS A 84 -2.36 13.44 10.30
CA LYS A 84 -3.57 13.94 9.63
C LYS A 84 -3.40 14.04 8.11
N LEU A 85 -2.25 14.52 7.64
CA LEU A 85 -1.95 14.61 6.21
C LEU A 85 -1.90 13.23 5.54
N ILE A 86 -1.31 12.25 6.23
CA ILE A 86 -1.26 10.86 5.76
C ILE A 86 -2.68 10.27 5.73
N GLU A 87 -3.47 10.46 6.80
CA GLU A 87 -4.86 9.98 6.87
C GLU A 87 -5.75 10.65 5.81
N TYR A 88 -5.57 11.93 5.53
CA TYR A 88 -6.30 12.61 4.45
C TYR A 88 -5.92 12.05 3.07
N SER A 89 -4.64 11.75 2.86
CA SER A 89 -4.14 11.22 1.59
C SER A 89 -4.53 9.75 1.36
N LEU A 90 -4.60 8.97 2.44
CA LEU A 90 -4.86 7.53 2.41
C LEU A 90 -5.85 7.12 3.54
N PRO A 91 -7.14 7.46 3.44
CA PRO A 91 -8.11 7.39 4.54
C PRO A 91 -8.41 6.00 5.10
N SER A 92 -8.14 4.94 4.33
CA SER A 92 -8.39 3.56 4.75
C SER A 92 -7.11 2.75 4.97
N GLN A 93 -5.94 3.37 4.77
CA GLN A 93 -4.66 2.69 4.78
C GLN A 93 -4.04 2.75 6.18
N LYS A 94 -3.77 1.59 6.78
CA LYS A 94 -2.96 1.55 8.00
C LYS A 94 -1.51 1.85 7.64
N TYR A 95 -0.82 2.62 8.49
CA TYR A 95 0.56 3.01 8.29
C TYR A 95 1.36 3.00 9.59
N GLU A 96 2.68 2.94 9.44
CA GLU A 96 3.67 3.14 10.50
C GLU A 96 4.63 4.24 10.01
N LEU A 97 4.86 5.25 10.84
CA LEU A 97 5.76 6.35 10.55
C LEU A 97 6.91 6.31 11.56
N GLU A 98 8.13 6.32 11.06
CA GLU A 98 9.34 6.37 11.87
C GLU A 98 10.24 7.51 11.39
N LEU A 99 10.83 8.21 12.35
CA LEU A 99 11.82 9.25 12.11
C LEU A 99 13.00 9.03 13.06
N SER A 100 14.20 8.95 12.50
CA SER A 100 15.43 8.82 13.26
C SER A 100 16.52 9.80 12.81
N LYS A 101 17.42 10.13 13.74
CA LYS A 101 18.66 10.90 13.52
C LYS A 101 19.83 9.99 13.90
N GLY A 102 20.50 9.40 12.91
CA GLY A 102 21.50 8.35 13.15
C GLY A 102 20.91 7.18 13.98
N PRO A 103 21.50 6.82 15.15
CA PRO A 103 21.00 5.75 16.00
C PRO A 103 19.81 6.16 16.90
N GLN A 104 19.47 7.46 16.96
CA GLN A 104 18.43 7.98 17.83
C GLN A 104 17.07 7.95 17.11
N ASN A 105 16.08 7.29 17.71
CA ASN A 105 14.69 7.38 17.25
C ASN A 105 14.05 8.67 17.79
N CYS A 106 13.65 9.56 16.89
CA CYS A 106 13.01 10.83 17.24
C CYS A 106 11.50 10.65 17.40
N TYR A 107 10.90 9.90 16.49
CA TYR A 107 9.48 9.64 16.49
C TYR A 107 9.18 8.28 15.89
N LYS A 108 8.17 7.61 16.45
CA LYS A 108 7.61 6.38 15.92
C LYS A 108 6.13 6.33 16.29
N THR A 109 5.28 5.95 15.34
CA THR A 109 3.86 5.69 15.62
C THR A 109 3.68 4.45 16.48
N ASP A 110 2.69 4.45 17.38
CA ASP A 110 2.40 3.30 18.26
C ASP A 110 1.90 2.06 17.50
N LYS A 111 1.35 2.26 16.29
CA LYS A 111 0.86 1.17 15.44
C LYS A 111 2.03 0.55 14.67
N THR A 112 2.20 -0.76 14.81
CA THR A 112 3.18 -1.56 14.09
C THR A 112 2.50 -2.40 13.02
N CYS A 113 3.05 -2.40 11.80
CA CYS A 113 2.57 -3.27 10.74
C CYS A 113 3.27 -4.65 10.81
N ILE A 114 2.51 -5.75 10.71
CA ILE A 114 3.08 -7.11 10.63
C ILE A 114 3.64 -7.38 9.22
N LYS A 115 2.86 -7.04 8.19
CA LYS A 115 3.28 -7.01 6.79
C LYS A 115 3.20 -5.58 6.30
N LYS A 116 4.24 -5.12 5.61
CA LYS A 116 4.38 -3.72 5.20
C LYS A 116 5.24 -3.55 3.97
N VAL A 117 4.84 -2.58 3.14
CA VAL A 117 5.73 -1.96 2.15
C VAL A 117 6.42 -0.79 2.82
N VAL A 118 7.70 -0.58 2.53
CA VAL A 118 8.52 0.44 3.19
C VAL A 118 9.01 1.43 2.14
N SER A 119 8.81 2.71 2.41
CA SER A 119 9.39 3.80 1.66
C SER A 119 10.19 4.68 2.61
N SER A 120 11.50 4.78 2.37
CA SER A 120 12.41 5.55 3.22
C SER A 120 13.09 6.65 2.43
N SER A 121 13.40 7.75 3.10
CA SER A 121 14.25 8.82 2.57
C SER A 121 15.24 9.29 3.60
N ASN A 122 16.47 9.48 3.13
CA ASN A 122 17.52 10.15 3.89
C ASN A 122 17.43 11.66 3.62
N ILE A 123 17.37 12.44 4.69
CA ILE A 123 17.39 13.90 4.67
C ILE A 123 18.69 14.31 5.34
N GLN A 124 19.60 14.89 4.56
CA GLN A 124 20.89 15.35 5.06
C GLN A 124 20.86 16.86 5.31
N LYS A 125 21.27 17.30 6.50
CA LYS A 125 21.51 18.71 6.80
C LYS A 125 22.80 18.85 7.59
N ASN A 126 23.74 19.62 7.05
CA ASN A 126 25.09 19.74 7.58
C ASN A 126 25.77 18.36 7.71
N THR A 127 26.17 17.96 8.92
CA THR A 127 26.78 16.66 9.24
C THR A 127 25.76 15.62 9.70
N ASP A 128 24.50 16.00 9.90
CA ASP A 128 23.48 15.14 10.46
C ASP A 128 22.65 14.46 9.36
N ASN A 129 22.41 13.16 9.56
CA ASN A 129 21.61 12.34 8.68
C ASN A 129 20.31 11.93 9.39
N TYR A 130 19.20 12.33 8.78
CA TYR A 130 17.86 12.01 9.25
C TYR A 130 17.25 10.97 8.33
N ASN A 131 16.56 9.98 8.87
CA ASN A 131 15.89 8.96 8.10
C ASN A 131 14.40 8.99 8.40
N LEU A 132 13.60 9.30 7.38
CA LEU A 132 12.16 9.23 7.42
C LEU A 132 11.72 7.92 6.78
N VAL A 133 10.98 7.10 7.51
CA VAL A 133 10.46 5.83 7.04
C VAL A 133 8.94 5.85 7.14
N ILE A 134 8.27 5.69 6.01
CA ILE A 134 6.83 5.52 5.91
C ILE A 134 6.58 4.08 5.49
N SER A 135 5.81 3.35 6.29
CA SER A 135 5.39 1.99 5.96
C SER A 135 3.88 1.93 5.80
N LEU A 136 3.39 1.29 4.74
CA LEU A 136 1.96 1.01 4.57
C LEU A 136 1.69 -0.47 4.84
N CYS A 137 0.72 -0.77 5.71
CA CYS A 137 0.41 -2.15 6.09
C CYS A 137 -0.48 -2.86 5.06
N TYR A 138 -0.34 -4.17 4.89
CA TYR A 138 -1.25 -4.97 4.07
C TYR A 138 -1.45 -6.38 4.60
#